data_AF-A0A0K0D4P4-F1
#
_entry.id   AF-A0A0K0D4P4-F1
#
_cell.length_a   1.000
_cell.length_b   1.000
_cell.length_c   1.000
_cell.angle_alpha   90.00
_cell.angle_beta   90.00
_cell.angle_gamma   90.00
#
_symmetry.space_group_name_H-M   'P 1'
#
loop_
_entity.id
_entity.type
_entity.pdbx_description
1 polymer ?
#
loop_
_entity_poly.entity_id
_entity_poly.type
_entity_poly.pdbx_seq_one_letter_code
_entity_poly.pdbx_strand_id
1 'polypeptide(L)'
;MKNEAAINSEQEKLLESATRVIRSESLEMKRCLDKGETMDALKHASQFLSELRTSELSPKYYYRLCKFFKFNFFFYPHLESFLVDEHERNKSNIEKLYECVQYAGAIIPRLYLLITIGVVYIKCGEDTRRNILSDLVEMCRGVQNPLRGLFLRNYLLQSTRTLLPDSPDLNTTEYVLYPCNQVVFIPLTKAIIVFIILPN
;
A
#
# COMPACT_ATOMS: atom_id res chain seq x y z
N MET A 1 21.44 32.24 2.34
CA MET A 1 22.40 31.35 1.63
C MET A 1 23.12 30.34 2.54
N LYS A 2 23.83 30.74 3.62
CA LYS A 2 24.50 29.75 4.52
C LYS A 2 23.54 28.79 5.26
N ASN A 3 22.33 29.25 5.61
CA ASN A 3 21.33 28.40 6.28
C ASN A 3 20.70 27.32 5.37
N GLU A 4 20.46 27.60 4.08
CA GLU A 4 19.84 26.62 3.18
C GLU A 4 20.76 25.42 2.90
N ALA A 5 22.07 25.65 2.77
CA ALA A 5 23.03 24.56 2.58
C ALA A 5 23.12 23.64 3.80
N ALA A 6 23.04 24.21 5.01
CA ALA A 6 23.02 23.45 6.26
C ALA A 6 21.73 22.63 6.39
N ILE A 7 20.56 23.24 6.12
CA ILE A 7 19.26 22.56 6.14
C ILE A 7 19.23 21.42 5.10
N ASN A 8 19.72 21.66 3.88
CA ASN A 8 19.78 20.62 2.85
C ASN A 8 20.71 19.47 3.24
N SER A 9 21.85 19.77 3.88
CA SER A 9 22.78 18.75 4.37
C SER A 9 22.17 17.89 5.47
N GLU A 10 21.42 18.49 6.40
CA GLU A 10 20.70 17.78 7.45
C GLU A 10 19.59 16.89 6.88
N GLN A 11 18.81 17.41 5.92
CA GLN A 11 17.78 16.65 5.21
C GLN A 11 18.37 15.47 4.41
N GLU A 12 19.56 15.64 3.81
CA GLU A 12 20.26 14.56 3.11
C GLU A 12 20.69 13.45 4.09
N LYS A 13 21.19 13.82 5.28
CA LYS A 13 21.54 12.85 6.34
C LYS A 13 20.32 12.08 6.85
N LEU A 14 19.21 12.77 7.09
CA LEU A 14 17.95 12.14 7.50
C LEU A 14 17.46 11.15 6.43
N LEU A 15 17.50 11.57 5.15
CA LEU A 15 17.14 10.72 4.03
C LEU A 15 18.04 9.48 3.94
N GLU A 16 19.36 9.65 4.08
CA GLU A 16 20.32 8.55 4.03
C GLU A 16 20.10 7.56 5.19
N SER A 17 19.84 8.06 6.39
CA SER A 17 19.52 7.24 7.56
C SER A 17 18.28 6.37 7.31
N ALA A 18 17.16 6.99 6.89
CA ALA A 18 15.93 6.27 6.58
C ALA A 18 16.13 5.25 5.43
N THR A 19 16.86 5.64 4.38
CA THR A 19 17.18 4.77 3.23
C THR A 19 18.01 3.56 3.65
N ARG A 20 18.93 3.72 4.61
CA ARG A 20 19.76 2.65 5.14
C ARG A 20 18.93 1.63 5.94
N VAL A 21 18.02 2.12 6.80
CA VAL A 21 17.07 1.25 7.52
C VAL A 21 16.22 0.47 6.53
N ILE A 22 15.63 1.17 5.55
CA ILE A 22 14.84 0.57 4.47
C ILE A 22 15.59 -0.57 3.76
N ARG A 23 16.86 -0.37 3.40
CA ARG A 23 17.68 -1.44 2.79
C ARG A 23 17.91 -2.60 3.74
N SER A 24 18.29 -2.33 4.98
CA SER A 24 18.59 -3.37 5.98
C SER A 24 17.37 -4.25 6.24
N GLU A 25 16.23 -3.63 6.55
CA GLU A 25 14.98 -4.34 6.83
C GLU A 25 14.46 -5.11 5.62
N SER A 26 14.62 -4.57 4.40
CA SER A 26 14.23 -5.29 3.18
C SER A 26 15.04 -6.57 2.95
N LEU A 27 16.32 -6.59 3.36
CA LEU A 27 17.19 -7.75 3.22
C LEU A 27 16.89 -8.81 4.28
N GLU A 28 16.63 -8.40 5.52
CA GLU A 28 16.22 -9.33 6.58
C GLU A 28 14.85 -9.94 6.29
N MET A 29 13.90 -9.13 5.82
CA MET A 29 12.60 -9.61 5.33
C MET A 29 12.79 -10.71 4.28
N LYS A 30 13.71 -10.52 3.32
CA LYS A 30 14.01 -11.52 2.30
C LYS A 30 14.50 -12.83 2.90
N ARG A 31 15.44 -12.75 3.84
CA ARG A 31 16.00 -13.93 4.50
C ARG A 31 14.93 -14.69 5.30
N CYS A 32 14.02 -13.99 5.96
CA CYS A 32 12.90 -14.62 6.67
C CYS A 32 11.94 -15.32 5.70
N LEU A 33 11.63 -14.71 4.55
CA LEU A 33 10.80 -15.34 3.53
C LEU A 33 11.47 -16.59 2.94
N ASP A 34 12.77 -16.54 2.66
CA ASP A 34 13.53 -17.69 2.15
C ASP A 34 13.55 -18.86 3.15
N LYS A 35 13.39 -18.58 4.45
CA LYS A 35 13.27 -19.60 5.52
C LYS A 35 11.84 -20.09 5.76
N GLY A 36 10.83 -19.45 5.17
CA GLY A 36 9.42 -19.74 5.43
C GLY A 36 8.83 -19.05 6.67
N GLU A 37 9.53 -18.09 7.27
CA GLU A 37 9.11 -17.37 8.47
C GLU A 37 8.30 -16.10 8.10
N THR A 38 7.07 -16.29 7.61
CA THR A 38 6.23 -15.19 7.08
C THR A 38 5.91 -14.12 8.13
N MET A 39 5.68 -14.51 9.38
CA MET A 39 5.34 -13.56 10.45
C MET A 39 6.50 -12.62 10.80
N ASP A 40 7.74 -13.14 10.82
CA ASP A 40 8.92 -12.32 11.10
C ASP A 40 9.27 -11.45 9.89
N ALA A 41 9.07 -11.95 8.66
CA ALA A 41 9.13 -11.13 7.47
C ALA A 41 8.16 -9.93 7.52
N LEU A 42 6.92 -10.14 7.96
CA LEU A 42 5.95 -9.05 8.12
C LEU A 42 6.34 -8.04 9.21
N LYS A 43 7.02 -8.47 10.28
CA LYS A 43 7.56 -7.55 11.28
C LYS A 43 8.62 -6.64 10.69
N HIS A 44 9.58 -7.19 9.94
CA HIS A 44 10.59 -6.42 9.21
C HIS A 44 9.94 -5.48 8.19
N ALA A 45 8.90 -5.94 7.47
CA ALA A 45 8.14 -5.10 6.54
C ALA A 45 7.45 -3.93 7.25
N SER A 46 6.90 -4.16 8.46
CA SER A 46 6.27 -3.11 9.26
C SER A 46 7.28 -2.07 9.79
N GLN A 47 8.47 -2.50 10.19
CA GLN A 47 9.57 -1.62 10.59
C GLN A 47 10.05 -0.77 9.41
N PHE A 48 10.26 -1.40 8.26
CA PHE A 48 10.54 -0.74 6.99
C PHE A 48 9.49 0.32 6.61
N LEU A 49 8.21 0.00 6.74
CA LEU A 49 7.09 0.92 6.46
C LEU A 49 6.97 2.05 7.47
N SER A 50 7.51 1.88 8.68
CA SER A 50 7.47 2.90 9.72
C SER A 50 8.33 4.11 9.36
N GLU A 51 9.36 3.95 8.54
CA GLU A 51 10.17 5.07 8.02
C GLU A 51 9.35 6.05 7.17
N LEU A 52 8.31 5.58 6.48
CA LEU A 52 7.39 6.46 5.74
C LEU A 52 6.53 7.34 6.65
N ARG A 53 6.52 7.09 7.95
CA ARG A 53 5.80 7.92 8.92
C ARG A 53 6.57 9.18 9.30
N THR A 54 7.82 9.36 8.83
CA THR A 54 8.57 10.58 9.16
C THR A 54 7.82 11.83 8.70
N SER A 55 7.84 12.87 9.53
CA SER A 55 7.36 14.22 9.22
C SER A 55 8.49 15.25 9.17
N GLU A 56 9.73 14.81 9.38
CA GLU A 56 10.90 15.68 9.47
C GLU A 56 11.48 16.01 8.09
N LEU A 57 11.13 15.21 7.09
CA LEU A 57 11.54 15.44 5.71
C LEU A 57 10.63 16.47 5.03
N SER A 58 11.27 17.45 4.41
CA SER A 58 10.60 18.36 3.48
C SER A 58 9.99 17.60 2.28
N PRO A 59 8.93 18.12 1.63
CA PRO A 59 8.21 17.40 0.58
C PRO A 59 9.09 16.87 -0.57
N LYS A 60 10.17 17.60 -0.92
CA LYS A 60 11.15 17.18 -1.93
C LYS A 60 11.90 15.91 -1.53
N TYR A 61 12.35 15.84 -0.28
CA TYR A 61 13.10 14.69 0.24
C TYR A 61 12.17 13.53 0.57
N TYR A 62 10.97 13.81 1.06
CA TYR A 62 9.94 12.80 1.27
C TYR A 62 9.54 12.12 -0.05
N TYR A 63 9.41 12.88 -1.16
CA TYR A 63 9.20 12.29 -2.49
C TYR A 63 10.36 11.37 -2.92
N ARG A 64 11.62 11.75 -2.66
CA ARG A 64 12.79 10.90 -2.92
C ARG A 64 12.73 9.62 -2.10
N LEU A 65 12.40 9.70 -0.82
CA LEU A 65 12.22 8.54 0.06
C LEU A 65 11.10 7.63 -0.46
N CYS A 66 9.93 8.16 -0.80
CA CYS A 66 8.83 7.38 -1.36
C CYS A 66 9.18 6.73 -2.70
N LYS A 67 9.96 7.40 -3.56
CA LYS A 67 10.45 6.82 -4.82
C LYS A 67 11.43 5.69 -4.56
N PHE A 68 12.35 5.86 -3.60
CA PHE A 68 13.28 4.83 -3.18
C PHE A 68 12.55 3.63 -2.56
N PHE A 69 11.60 3.89 -1.67
CA PHE A 69 10.69 2.90 -1.11
C PHE A 69 9.98 2.12 -2.21
N LYS A 70 9.32 2.81 -3.17
CA LYS A 70 8.65 2.13 -4.29
C LYS A 70 9.62 1.28 -5.08
N PHE A 71 10.84 1.74 -5.36
CA PHE A 71 11.81 0.93 -6.08
C PHE A 71 12.23 -0.34 -5.32
N ASN A 72 12.35 -0.30 -3.99
CA ASN A 72 12.73 -1.46 -3.19
C ASN A 72 11.54 -2.36 -2.81
N PHE A 73 10.33 -1.79 -2.68
CA PHE A 73 9.12 -2.49 -2.24
C PHE A 73 8.26 -2.98 -3.41
N PHE A 74 8.08 -2.17 -4.45
CA PHE A 74 7.33 -2.54 -5.66
C PHE A 74 8.11 -3.53 -6.53
N PHE A 75 9.42 -3.63 -6.34
CA PHE A 75 10.26 -4.68 -6.95
C PHE A 75 10.43 -5.88 -6.01
N TYR A 76 9.36 -6.25 -5.30
CA TYR A 76 9.31 -7.47 -4.52
C TYR A 76 8.27 -8.46 -5.10
N PRO A 77 8.39 -8.88 -6.37
CA PRO A 77 7.60 -9.99 -6.93
C PRO A 77 7.83 -11.29 -6.15
N HIS A 78 8.90 -11.37 -5.36
CA HIS A 78 9.17 -12.49 -4.46
C HIS A 78 8.13 -12.65 -3.34
N LEU A 79 7.54 -11.58 -2.80
CA LEU A 79 6.55 -11.69 -1.72
C LEU A 79 5.20 -12.08 -2.30
N GLU A 80 4.79 -11.48 -3.42
CA GLU A 80 3.56 -11.91 -4.09
C GLU A 80 3.66 -13.36 -4.58
N SER A 81 4.78 -13.75 -5.21
CA SER A 81 5.00 -15.13 -5.65
C SER A 81 5.07 -16.09 -4.45
N PHE A 82 5.78 -15.74 -3.39
CA PHE A 82 5.88 -16.56 -2.19
C PHE A 82 4.53 -16.71 -1.49
N LEU A 83 3.73 -15.65 -1.42
CA LEU A 83 2.39 -15.72 -0.82
C LEU A 83 1.43 -16.54 -1.68
N VAL A 84 1.55 -16.50 -3.01
CA VAL A 84 0.80 -17.38 -3.92
C VAL A 84 1.25 -18.84 -3.74
N ASP A 85 2.55 -19.10 -3.64
CA ASP A 85 3.09 -20.45 -3.39
C ASP A 85 2.66 -21.00 -2.01
N GLU A 86 2.64 -20.14 -0.98
CA GLU A 86 2.13 -20.46 0.36
C GLU A 86 0.61 -20.68 0.35
N HIS A 87 -0.13 -19.97 -0.51
CA HIS A 87 -1.56 -20.19 -0.69
C HIS A 87 -1.86 -21.61 -1.18
N GLU A 88 -1.10 -22.05 -2.19
CA GLU A 88 -1.24 -23.41 -2.74
C GLU A 88 -0.93 -24.48 -1.70
N ARG A 89 -0.06 -24.18 -0.73
CA ARG A 89 0.29 -25.07 0.38
C ARG A 89 -0.76 -25.07 1.49
N ASN A 90 -1.26 -23.91 1.90
CA ASN A 90 -2.21 -23.76 3.01
C ASN A 90 -3.12 -22.53 2.87
N LYS A 91 -4.33 -22.72 2.33
CA LYS A 91 -5.34 -21.67 2.15
C LYS A 91 -5.65 -20.85 3.43
N SER A 92 -5.82 -21.54 4.56
CA SER A 92 -6.16 -20.91 5.85
C SER A 92 -5.08 -20.00 6.44
N ASN A 93 -3.88 -19.94 5.85
CA ASN A 93 -2.82 -19.07 6.33
C ASN A 93 -3.03 -17.61 5.89
N ILE A 94 -3.67 -17.37 4.73
CA ILE A 94 -3.82 -16.01 4.20
C ILE A 94 -4.91 -15.23 4.92
N GLU A 95 -6.05 -15.86 5.23
CA GLU A 95 -7.09 -15.26 6.07
C GLU A 95 -6.52 -14.81 7.42
N LYS A 96 -5.76 -15.68 8.08
CA LYS A 96 -5.06 -15.35 9.33
C LYS A 96 -4.06 -14.22 9.16
N LEU A 97 -3.38 -14.13 8.02
CA LEU A 97 -2.43 -13.07 7.73
C LEU A 97 -3.14 -11.72 7.55
N TYR A 98 -4.29 -11.72 6.86
CA TYR A 98 -5.13 -10.54 6.71
C TYR A 98 -5.61 -10.03 8.07
N GLU A 99 -6.09 -10.93 8.94
CA GLU A 99 -6.48 -10.60 10.32
C GLU A 99 -5.29 -10.10 11.16
N CYS A 100 -4.14 -10.79 11.11
CA CYS A 100 -2.92 -10.42 11.83
C CYS A 100 -2.48 -8.97 11.52
N VAL A 101 -2.50 -8.59 10.24
CA VAL A 101 -2.10 -7.25 9.83
C VAL A 101 -3.07 -6.18 10.31
N GLN A 102 -4.36 -6.49 10.47
CA GLN A 102 -5.35 -5.53 10.99
C GLN A 102 -5.05 -5.13 12.44
N TYR A 103 -4.45 -6.00 13.25
CA TYR A 103 -4.03 -5.70 14.63
C TYR A 103 -2.83 -4.74 14.72
N ALA A 104 -2.16 -4.42 13.61
CA ALA A 104 -1.05 -3.47 13.62
C ALA A 104 -1.53 -2.06 14.03
N GLY A 105 -1.02 -1.53 15.14
CA GLY A 105 -1.41 -0.22 15.67
C GLY A 105 -0.95 0.99 14.81
N ALA A 106 0.00 0.79 13.91
CA ALA A 106 0.51 1.84 13.03
C ALA A 106 -0.27 1.90 11.72
N ILE A 107 -1.06 2.97 11.51
CA ILE A 107 -1.97 3.08 10.35
C ILE A 107 -1.27 3.00 8.98
N ILE A 108 -0.09 3.62 8.82
CA ILE A 108 0.63 3.61 7.54
C ILE A 108 1.14 2.19 7.21
N PRO A 109 1.98 1.55 8.05
CA PRO A 109 2.38 0.15 7.82
C PRO A 109 1.20 -0.80 7.61
N ARG A 110 0.15 -0.68 8.43
CA ARG A 110 -1.06 -1.49 8.32
C ARG A 110 -1.67 -1.41 6.93
N LEU A 111 -1.93 -0.20 6.43
CA LEU A 111 -2.63 -0.04 5.14
C LEU A 111 -1.78 -0.52 3.96
N TYR A 112 -0.47 -0.28 3.96
CA TYR A 112 0.40 -0.79 2.90
C TYR A 112 0.42 -2.32 2.86
N LEU A 113 0.57 -2.98 4.01
CA LEU A 113 0.54 -4.45 4.09
C LEU A 113 -0.84 -5.01 3.75
N LEU A 114 -1.92 -4.37 4.22
CA LEU A 114 -3.29 -4.77 3.94
C LEU A 114 -3.59 -4.72 2.44
N ILE A 115 -3.10 -3.70 1.73
CA ILE A 115 -3.23 -3.61 0.27
C ILE A 115 -2.47 -4.76 -0.40
N THR A 116 -1.24 -5.05 0.00
CA THR A 116 -0.43 -6.13 -0.60
C THR A 116 -1.09 -7.50 -0.40
N ILE A 117 -1.52 -7.82 0.83
CA ILE A 117 -2.20 -9.09 1.13
C ILE A 117 -3.57 -9.15 0.43
N GLY A 118 -4.34 -8.06 0.44
CA GLY A 118 -5.64 -8.01 -0.22
C GLY A 118 -5.55 -8.22 -1.74
N VAL A 119 -4.50 -7.72 -2.39
CA VAL A 119 -4.23 -7.97 -3.82
C VAL A 119 -3.93 -9.44 -4.09
N VAL A 120 -3.12 -10.08 -3.23
CA VAL A 120 -2.86 -11.53 -3.33
C VAL A 120 -4.14 -12.33 -3.07
N TYR A 121 -4.92 -11.96 -2.06
CA TYR A 121 -6.19 -12.60 -1.72
C TYR A 121 -7.19 -12.57 -2.88
N ILE A 122 -7.28 -11.44 -3.61
CA ILE A 122 -8.08 -11.33 -4.84
C ILE A 122 -7.57 -12.27 -5.94
N LYS A 123 -6.25 -12.42 -6.09
CA LYS A 123 -5.66 -13.34 -7.08
C LYS A 123 -5.94 -14.81 -6.73
N CYS A 124 -5.97 -15.14 -5.45
CA CYS A 124 -6.28 -16.47 -4.93
C CYS A 124 -7.77 -16.85 -5.03
N GLY A 125 -8.66 -15.87 -5.20
CA GLY A 125 -10.07 -16.10 -5.52
C GLY A 125 -10.96 -16.48 -4.33
N GLU A 126 -10.54 -16.15 -3.11
CA GLU A 126 -11.29 -16.52 -1.88
C GLU A 126 -12.48 -15.59 -1.57
N ASP A 127 -12.52 -14.36 -2.11
CA ASP A 127 -13.63 -13.42 -1.89
C ASP A 127 -14.11 -12.68 -3.14
N THR A 128 -15.27 -12.03 -3.00
CA THR A 128 -15.76 -11.06 -3.99
C THR A 128 -14.79 -9.88 -4.07
N ARG A 129 -14.03 -9.81 -5.17
CA ARG A 129 -13.10 -8.72 -5.50
C ARG A 129 -13.63 -7.31 -5.15
N ARG A 130 -14.93 -7.07 -5.36
CA ARG A 130 -15.58 -5.78 -5.07
C ARG A 130 -15.59 -5.44 -3.57
N ASN A 131 -15.79 -6.41 -2.70
CA ASN A 131 -15.87 -6.19 -1.24
C ASN A 131 -14.50 -5.79 -0.69
N ILE A 132 -13.44 -6.51 -1.06
CA ILE A 132 -12.06 -6.20 -0.64
C ILE A 132 -11.64 -4.83 -1.17
N LEU A 133 -11.90 -4.54 -2.44
CA LEU A 133 -11.55 -3.23 -3.00
C LEU A 133 -12.30 -2.08 -2.30
N SER A 134 -13.58 -2.29 -1.96
CA SER A 134 -14.37 -1.30 -1.20
C SER A 134 -13.82 -1.09 0.20
N ASP A 135 -13.50 -2.18 0.92
CA ASP A 135 -12.89 -2.14 2.26
C ASP A 135 -11.54 -1.42 2.24
N LEU A 136 -10.65 -1.76 1.30
CA LEU A 136 -9.35 -1.11 1.14
C LEU A 136 -9.48 0.40 0.88
N VAL A 137 -10.44 0.83 0.05
CA VAL A 137 -10.70 2.25 -0.22
C VAL A 137 -11.24 2.95 1.02
N GLU A 138 -12.16 2.32 1.75
CA GLU A 138 -12.72 2.88 2.99
C GLU A 138 -11.64 3.03 4.07
N MET A 139 -10.80 2.01 4.24
CA MET A 139 -9.67 2.02 5.17
C MET A 139 -8.61 3.07 4.81
N CYS A 140 -8.39 3.33 3.51
CA CYS A 140 -7.51 4.41 3.05
C CYS A 140 -8.01 5.82 3.42
N ARG A 141 -9.31 6.01 3.71
CA ARG A 141 -9.85 7.30 4.19
C ARG A 141 -9.36 7.65 5.61
N GLY A 142 -8.83 6.68 6.35
CA GLY A 142 -8.25 6.90 7.68
C GLY A 142 -6.99 7.78 7.68
N VAL A 143 -6.32 7.95 6.53
CA VAL A 143 -5.12 8.80 6.43
C VAL A 143 -5.50 10.22 6.03
N GLN A 144 -5.57 11.10 7.02
CA GLN A 144 -5.92 12.52 6.84
C GLN A 144 -4.73 13.40 6.37
N ASN A 145 -3.49 12.89 6.45
CA ASN A 145 -2.32 13.66 6.01
C ASN A 145 -2.27 13.73 4.47
N PRO A 146 -2.26 14.92 3.84
CA PRO A 146 -2.39 15.06 2.39
C PRO A 146 -1.20 14.47 1.62
N LEU A 147 0.02 14.60 2.13
CA LEU A 147 1.20 14.01 1.49
C LEU A 147 1.14 12.48 1.58
N ARG A 148 0.96 11.92 2.78
CA ARG A 148 0.94 10.47 3.00
C ARG A 148 -0.22 9.79 2.29
N GLY A 149 -1.40 10.41 2.37
CA GLY A 149 -2.61 9.94 1.70
C GLY A 149 -2.42 9.88 0.18
N LEU A 150 -1.79 10.89 -0.43
CA LEU A 150 -1.52 10.88 -1.87
C LEU A 150 -0.64 9.69 -2.29
N PHE A 151 0.43 9.41 -1.55
CA PHE A 151 1.31 8.27 -1.87
C PHE A 151 0.64 6.93 -1.62
N LEU A 152 -0.13 6.80 -0.53
CA LEU A 152 -0.87 5.58 -0.21
C LEU A 152 -1.91 5.27 -1.29
N ARG A 153 -2.71 6.27 -1.67
CA ARG A 153 -3.71 6.12 -2.72
C ARG A 153 -3.07 5.83 -4.08
N ASN A 154 -1.95 6.49 -4.39
CA ASN A 154 -1.19 6.18 -5.60
C ASN A 154 -0.63 4.75 -5.58
N TYR A 155 -0.27 4.21 -4.41
CA TYR A 155 0.13 2.82 -4.26
C TYR A 155 -1.05 1.86 -4.49
N LEU A 156 -2.21 2.11 -3.86
CA LEU A 156 -3.44 1.34 -4.09
C LEU A 156 -3.77 1.24 -5.59
N LEU A 157 -3.79 2.38 -6.28
CA LEU A 157 -4.10 2.44 -7.71
C LEU A 157 -3.12 1.62 -8.56
N GLN A 158 -1.83 1.60 -8.20
CA GLN A 158 -0.83 0.80 -8.91
C GLN A 158 -1.05 -0.68 -8.68
N SER A 159 -1.32 -1.09 -7.44
CA SER A 159 -1.49 -2.51 -7.08
C SER A 159 -2.81 -3.11 -7.61
N THR A 160 -3.88 -2.31 -7.73
CA THR A 160 -5.17 -2.78 -8.24
C THR A 160 -5.28 -2.69 -9.77
N ARG A 161 -4.36 -2.00 -10.47
CA ARG A 161 -4.45 -1.75 -11.91
C ARG A 161 -4.59 -3.04 -12.73
N THR A 162 -3.91 -4.11 -12.32
CA THR A 162 -3.92 -5.41 -12.99
C THR A 162 -5.10 -6.30 -12.59
N LEU A 163 -5.85 -5.90 -11.54
CA LEU A 163 -6.97 -6.65 -10.99
C LEU A 163 -8.34 -6.06 -11.36
N LEU A 164 -8.37 -4.84 -11.89
CA LEU A 164 -9.61 -4.20 -12.30
C LEU A 164 -10.19 -4.96 -13.51
N PRO A 165 -11.47 -5.36 -13.48
CA PRO A 165 -12.12 -5.99 -14.63
C PRO A 165 -12.21 -4.96 -15.78
N ASP A 166 -11.61 -5.28 -16.92
CA ASP A 166 -11.57 -4.41 -18.12
C ASP A 166 -12.91 -4.35 -18.88
N SER A 167 -13.90 -5.17 -18.53
CA SER A 167 -15.23 -5.15 -19.15
C SER A 167 -16.31 -4.62 -18.19
N PRO A 168 -17.13 -3.64 -18.61
CA PRO A 168 -18.36 -3.33 -17.92
C PRO A 168 -19.35 -4.45 -18.23
N ASP A 169 -19.44 -5.47 -17.37
CA ASP A 169 -20.59 -6.37 -17.39
C ASP A 169 -21.82 -5.57 -16.91
N LEU A 170 -22.55 -5.05 -17.89
CA LEU A 170 -23.75 -4.21 -17.82
C LEU A 170 -24.97 -4.87 -17.16
N ASN A 171 -24.83 -5.95 -16.39
CA ASN A 171 -25.96 -6.78 -15.96
C ASN A 171 -26.22 -6.82 -14.44
N THR A 172 -25.71 -5.87 -13.66
CA THR A 172 -26.19 -5.70 -12.28
C THR A 172 -26.33 -4.23 -11.96
N THR A 173 -27.34 -3.63 -12.56
CA THR A 173 -27.90 -2.34 -12.18
C THR A 173 -28.59 -2.48 -10.82
N GLU A 174 -27.84 -2.29 -9.74
CA GLU A 174 -28.42 -1.90 -8.46
C GLU A 174 -28.04 -0.43 -8.21
N TYR A 175 -28.96 0.45 -8.62
CA TYR A 175 -28.87 1.89 -8.47
C TYR A 175 -29.16 2.27 -7.02
N VAL A 176 -28.13 2.45 -6.19
CA VAL A 176 -28.27 3.20 -4.94
C VAL A 176 -27.99 4.67 -5.24
N LEU A 177 -29.08 5.42 -5.46
CA LEU A 177 -29.12 6.86 -5.59
C LEU A 177 -28.65 7.53 -4.29
N TYR A 178 -27.47 8.15 -4.31
CA TYR A 178 -27.09 9.16 -3.31
C TYR A 178 -27.29 10.57 -3.89
N PRO A 179 -28.03 11.46 -3.21
CA PRO A 179 -28.23 12.83 -3.66
C PRO A 179 -27.09 13.71 -3.17
N CYS A 180 -26.15 14.06 -4.06
CA CYS A 180 -25.52 15.39 -4.06
C CYS A 180 -24.70 15.62 -5.34
N ASN A 181 -25.29 16.44 -6.23
CA ASN A 181 -24.76 17.17 -7.39
C ASN A 181 -23.26 17.10 -7.70
N GLN A 182 -22.86 16.18 -8.57
CA GLN A 182 -22.44 16.40 -9.97
C GLN A 182 -21.81 15.10 -10.49
N VAL A 183 -22.63 14.30 -11.17
CA VAL A 183 -22.24 12.99 -11.69
C VAL A 183 -21.60 13.18 -13.07
N VAL A 184 -20.30 12.92 -13.18
CA VAL A 184 -19.71 12.49 -14.45
C VAL A 184 -19.52 10.98 -14.37
N PHE A 185 -20.32 10.27 -15.15
CA PHE A 185 -20.25 8.83 -15.37
C PHE A 185 -18.91 8.48 -16.02
N ILE A 186 -18.07 7.71 -15.36
CA ILE A 186 -16.86 7.16 -15.98
C ILE A 186 -16.65 5.73 -15.44
N PRO A 187 -16.34 4.73 -16.30
CA PRO A 187 -16.16 3.32 -15.92
C PRO A 187 -15.30 3.16 -14.66
N LEU A 188 -15.52 2.09 -13.88
CA LEU A 188 -14.93 1.80 -12.57
C LEU A 188 -13.42 2.09 -12.43
N THR A 189 -12.67 2.01 -13.54
CA THR A 189 -11.27 2.45 -13.64
C THR A 189 -11.03 3.91 -13.29
N LYS A 190 -12.03 4.79 -13.40
CA LYS A 190 -11.96 6.20 -12.97
C LYS A 190 -12.68 6.49 -11.65
N ALA A 191 -13.59 5.64 -11.17
CA ALA A 191 -14.26 5.87 -9.88
C ALA A 191 -13.26 5.80 -8.70
N ILE A 192 -12.32 4.84 -8.74
CA ILE A 192 -11.20 4.78 -7.80
C ILE A 192 -10.30 6.02 -7.96
N ILE A 193 -10.06 6.47 -9.20
CA ILE A 193 -9.25 7.66 -9.48
C ILE A 193 -9.92 8.94 -8.94
N VAL A 194 -11.23 9.10 -9.06
CA VAL A 194 -11.99 10.27 -8.58
C VAL A 194 -12.03 10.30 -7.05
N PHE A 195 -12.24 9.16 -6.39
CA PHE A 195 -12.17 9.07 -4.91
C PHE A 195 -10.74 9.30 -4.36
N ILE A 196 -9.72 9.00 -5.17
CA ILE A 196 -8.31 9.14 -4.80
C ILE A 196 -7.77 10.56 -5.02
N ILE A 197 -8.21 11.28 -6.06
CA ILE A 197 -7.61 12.56 -6.47
C ILE A 197 -8.25 13.79 -5.82
N LEU A 198 -9.53 13.75 -5.43
CA LEU A 198 -10.17 14.92 -4.82
C LEU A 198 -9.98 14.91 -3.29
N PRO A 199 -9.37 15.94 -2.68
CA PRO A 199 -9.64 16.23 -1.29
C PRO A 199 -11.10 16.69 -1.20
N ASN A 200 -11.80 16.36 -0.11
CA ASN A 200 -12.98 17.14 0.24
C ASN A 200 -12.60 18.62 0.36
#